data_AF-A0A3E0NH35-F1
#
_entry.id   AF-A0A3E0NH35-F1
#
_cell.length_a   1.000
_cell.length_b   1.000
_cell.length_c   1.000
_cell.angle_alpha   90.00
_cell.angle_beta   90.00
_cell.angle_gamma   90.00
#
_symmetry.space_group_name_H-M   'P 1'
#
loop_
_entity.id
_entity.type
_entity.pdbx_description
1 polymer ?
#
loop_
_entity_poly.entity_id
_entity_poly.type
_entity_poly.pdbx_seq_one_letter_code
_entity_poly.pdbx_strand_id
1 'polypeptide(L)' 'MNWPLLGNAVPQRKHPIRTLIGRMVFKLIGWKLEGNLPNRSKLVLVALPHSSNFDFVLALSVIWGWGLKLNYMGKHTL' A
#
# COMPACT_ATOMS: atom_id res chain seq x y z
N MET A 1 -0.40 -14.15 -7.13
CA MET A 1 -0.48 -12.68 -7.30
C MET A 1 0.93 -12.16 -7.39
N ASN A 2 1.26 -11.45 -8.47
CA ASN A 2 2.58 -10.89 -8.66
C ASN A 2 2.61 -9.51 -8.00
N TRP A 3 3.44 -9.36 -6.97
CA TRP A 3 3.68 -8.06 -6.34
C TRP A 3 4.75 -7.34 -7.15
N PRO A 4 4.50 -6.14 -7.71
CA PRO A 4 5.49 -5.40 -8.46
C PRO A 4 6.73 -5.12 -7.62
N LEU A 5 7.91 -5.22 -8.23
CA LEU A 5 9.16 -4.87 -7.54
C LEU A 5 9.25 -3.35 -7.39
N LEU A 6 9.59 -2.90 -6.19
CA LEU A 6 9.84 -1.49 -5.94
C LEU A 6 11.21 -1.11 -6.48
N GLY A 7 11.26 0.03 -7.19
CA GLY A 7 12.50 0.63 -7.61
C GLY A 7 13.38 1.02 -6.42
N ASN A 8 14.69 1.06 -6.64
CA ASN A 8 15.70 1.36 -5.62
C ASN A 8 15.60 2.77 -5.02
N ALA A 9 15.01 3.73 -5.74
CA ALA A 9 14.81 5.09 -5.25
C ALA A 9 13.57 5.21 -4.37
N VAL A 10 12.62 4.26 -4.42
CA VAL A 10 11.40 4.29 -3.61
C VAL A 10 11.78 4.03 -2.14
N PRO A 11 11.31 4.84 -1.18
CA PRO A 11 11.54 4.57 0.24
C PRO A 11 10.85 3.29 0.68
N GLN A 12 11.63 2.33 1.16
CA GLN A 12 11.15 1.01 1.59
C GLN A 12 11.33 0.82 3.11
N ARG A 13 10.49 -0.03 3.69
CA ARG A 13 10.56 -0.48 5.09
C ARG A 13 10.49 -2.00 5.12
N LYS A 14 11.55 -2.64 5.60
CA LYS A 14 11.66 -4.11 5.66
C LYS A 14 11.04 -4.63 6.97
N HIS A 15 9.78 -5.06 6.91
CA HIS A 15 9.12 -5.80 7.98
C HIS A 15 8.41 -7.04 7.42
N PRO A 16 9.07 -8.22 7.44
CA PRO A 16 8.57 -9.40 6.73
C PRO A 16 7.18 -9.86 7.22
N ILE A 17 6.93 -9.77 8.53
CA ILE A 17 5.63 -10.11 9.12
C ILE A 17 4.52 -9.17 8.62
N ARG A 18 4.75 -7.85 8.65
CA ARG A 18 3.77 -6.88 8.16
C ARG A 18 3.50 -7.08 6.67
N THR A 19 4.54 -7.33 5.89
CA THR A 19 4.41 -7.64 4.48
C THR A 19 3.56 -8.88 4.26
N LEU A 20 3.81 -9.97 4.99
CA LEU A 20 2.98 -11.17 4.90
C LEU A 20 1.51 -10.88 5.23
N ILE A 21 1.24 -10.17 6.34
CA ILE A 21 -0.13 -9.80 6.74
C ILE A 21 -0.80 -8.96 5.66
N GLY A 22 -0.14 -7.92 5.15
CA GLY A 22 -0.69 -7.07 4.08
C GLY A 22 -1.03 -7.86 2.82
N ARG A 23 -0.14 -8.77 2.40
CA ARG A 23 -0.38 -9.63 1.23
C ARG A 23 -1.53 -10.61 1.45
N MET A 24 -1.65 -11.17 2.65
CA MET A 24 -2.75 -12.09 3.00
C MET A 24 -4.08 -11.36 3.04
N VAL A 25 -4.15 -10.20 3.70
CA VAL A 25 -5.37 -9.37 3.74
C VAL A 25 -5.77 -8.96 2.32
N PHE A 26 -4.86 -8.41 1.51
CA PHE A 26 -5.18 -8.00 0.14
C PHE A 26 -5.70 -9.17 -0.72
N LYS A 27 -5.09 -10.36 -0.57
CA LYS A 27 -5.54 -11.58 -1.25
C LYS A 27 -6.95 -12.00 -0.81
N LEU A 28 -7.27 -11.91 0.49
CA LEU A 28 -8.60 -12.26 1.02
C LEU A 28 -9.69 -11.29 0.55
N ILE A 29 -9.37 -10.00 0.38
CA ILE A 29 -10.30 -9.02 -0.19
C ILE A 29 -10.59 -9.34 -1.69
N GLY A 30 -9.71 -10.09 -2.35
CA GLY A 30 -9.91 -10.53 -3.74
C GLY A 30 -9.57 -9.48 -4.80
N TRP A 31 -8.88 -8.41 -4.42
CA TRP A 31 -8.46 -7.36 -5.35
C TRP A 31 -7.26 -7.79 -6.18
N LYS A 32 -7.04 -7.10 -7.30
CA LYS A 32 -5.85 -7.23 -8.14
C LYS A 32 -5.06 -5.93 -8.07
N LEU A 33 -3.74 -6.06 -7.98
CA LEU A 33 -2.83 -4.92 -8.01
C LEU A 33 -2.34 -4.75 -9.45
N GLU A 34 -2.58 -3.57 -10.02
CA GLU A 34 -2.17 -3.23 -11.38
C GLU A 34 -1.30 -1.98 -11.39
N GLY A 35 -0.34 -1.93 -12.31
CA GLY A 35 0.61 -0.83 -12.45
C GLY A 35 1.87 -0.97 -11.59
N ASN A 36 2.75 0.01 -11.74
CA ASN A 36 4.04 0.10 -11.04
C ASN A 36 4.18 1.47 -10.38
N LEU A 37 4.85 1.53 -9.23
CA LEU A 37 5.22 2.82 -8.64
C LEU A 37 6.37 3.45 -9.44
N PRO A 38 6.32 4.77 -9.72
CA PRO A 38 7.44 5.48 -10.30
C PRO A 38 8.69 5.35 -9.42
N ASN A 39 9.85 5.10 -10.01
CA ASN A 39 11.11 4.98 -9.26
C ASN A 39 11.63 6.37 -8.83
N ARG A 40 10.97 6.98 -7.84
CA ARG A 40 11.28 8.30 -7.30
C ARG A 40 11.33 8.26 -5.77
N SER A 41 12.21 9.06 -5.18
CA SER A 41 12.39 9.14 -3.72
C SER A 41 11.32 9.96 -2.99
N LYS A 42 10.58 10.80 -3.73
CA LYS A 42 9.48 11.63 -3.21
C LYS A 42 8.26 11.42 -4.08
N LEU A 43 7.15 11.00 -3.46
CA LEU A 43 5.87 10.74 -4.09
C LEU A 43 4.75 11.19 -3.15
N VAL A 44 3.69 11.72 -3.72
CA VAL A 44 2.40 11.92 -3.03
C VAL A 44 1.44 10.93 -3.66
N LEU A 45 0.88 10.04 -2.84
CA LEU A 45 -0.11 9.06 -3.27
C LEU A 45 -1.47 9.54 -2.81
N VAL A 46 -2.43 9.58 -3.74
CA VAL A 46 -3.81 9.96 -3.47
C VAL A 46 -4.68 8.74 -3.72
N ALA A 47 -5.38 8.28 -2.69
CA ALA A 47 -6.33 7.17 -2.80
C ALA A 47 -7.72 7.76 -3.04
N LEU A 48 -8.22 7.69 -4.28
CA LEU A 48 -9.55 8.16 -4.65
C LEU A 48 -10.13 7.26 -5.77
N PRO A 49 -11.46 7.16 -5.90
CA PRO A 49 -12.48 7.71 -4.99
C PRO A 49 -12.53 6.94 -3.66
N HIS A 50 -13.07 7.57 -2.61
CA HIS A 50 -13.39 6.88 -1.36
C HIS A 50 -14.84 6.37 -1.41
N SER A 51 -15.01 5.06 -1.30
CA SER A 51 -16.28 4.37 -1.23
C SER A 51 -16.75 4.14 0.21
N SER A 52 -15.81 3.89 1.14
CA SER A 52 -16.10 3.59 2.54
C SER A 52 -14.82 3.60 3.40
N ASN A 53 -14.96 3.52 4.72
CA ASN A 53 -13.81 3.37 5.62
C ASN A 53 -12.95 2.12 5.33
N PHE A 54 -13.53 1.13 4.64
CA PHE A 54 -12.82 -0.07 4.22
C PHE A 54 -11.69 0.23 3.22
N ASP A 55 -11.75 1.37 2.51
CA ASP A 55 -10.66 1.83 1.64
C ASP A 55 -9.34 2.00 2.40
N PHE A 56 -9.40 2.36 3.69
CA PHE A 56 -8.21 2.45 4.53
C PHE A 56 -7.57 1.07 4.76
N VAL A 57 -8.37 0.03 4.98
CA VAL A 57 -7.88 -1.35 5.13
C VAL A 57 -7.23 -1.82 3.84
N LEU A 58 -7.88 -1.54 2.70
CA LEU A 58 -7.34 -1.84 1.38
C LEU A 58 -6.00 -1.10 1.16
N ALA A 59 -5.94 0.21 1.40
CA ALA A 59 -4.72 1.00 1.28
C ALA A 59 -3.60 0.47 2.19
N LEU A 60 -3.90 0.20 3.47
CA LEU A 60 -2.93 -0.32 4.43
C LEU A 60 -2.35 -1.67 3.99
N SER A 61 -3.19 -2.55 3.43
CA SER A 61 -2.77 -3.84 2.92
C SER A 61 -1.76 -3.72 1.76
N VAL A 62 -1.96 -2.75 0.86
CA VAL A 62 -1.01 -2.43 -0.23
C VAL A 62 0.28 -1.85 0.34
N ILE A 63 0.19 -0.88 1.25
CA ILE A 63 1.34 -0.24 1.90
C ILE A 63 2.24 -1.29 2.56
N TRP A 64 1.66 -2.21 3.32
CA TRP A 64 2.39 -3.29 3.96
C TRP A 64 2.88 -4.35 2.97
N GLY A 65 2.03 -4.76 2.03
CA GLY A 65 2.33 -5.81 1.05
C GLY A 65 3.47 -5.45 0.09
N TRP A 66 3.63 -4.16 -0.21
CA TRP A 66 4.80 -3.62 -0.90
C TRP A 66 5.98 -3.30 0.02
N GLY A 67 5.73 -3.05 1.32
CA GLY A 67 6.77 -2.60 2.25
C GLY A 67 7.14 -1.13 2.03
N LEU A 68 6.15 -0.29 1.70
CA LEU A 68 6.37 1.14 1.50
C LEU A 68 6.67 1.85 2.82
N LYS A 69 7.67 2.73 2.81
CA LYS A 69 7.91 3.69 3.88
C LYS A 69 7.19 5.00 3.54
N LEU A 70 6.03 5.22 4.15
CA LEU A 70 5.25 6.44 3.98
C LEU A 70 4.60 6.90 5.28
N ASN A 71 4.23 8.17 5.29
CA ASN A 71 3.36 8.77 6.29
C ASN A 71 2.00 9.01 5.62
N TYR A 72 0.91 8.78 6.33
CA TYR A 72 -0.44 9.06 5.86
C TYR A 72 -1.08 10.13 6.75
N MET A 73 -2.01 10.89 6.18
CA MET A 73 -2.81 11.87 6.92
C MET A 73 -4.24 11.33 6.96
N GLY A 74 -4.78 11.17 8.17
CA GLY A 74 -6.17 10.78 8.40
C GLY A 74 -6.88 11.85 9.23
N LYS A 75 -8.13 12.15 8.89
CA LYS A 75 -8.98 13.03 9.70
C LYS A 75 -9.24 12.37 11.06
N HIS A 76 -9.22 13.16 12.13
CA HIS A 76 -9.42 12.67 13.51
C HIS A 76 -10.82 12.08 13.74
N THR A 77 -11.81 12.54 12.99
CA THR A 77 -13.22 12.11 13.13
C THR A 77 -13.74 11.72 11.76
N LEU A 78 -14.44 10.58 11.68
CA LEU A 78 -15.10 10.12 10.46
C LEU A 78 -16.24 11.09 10.11
#